data_AF-A0A499PP73-F1
#
_entry.id   AF-A0A499PP73-F1
#
_cell.length_a   1.000
_cell.length_b   1.000
_cell.length_c   1.000
_cell.angle_alpha   90.00
_cell.angle_beta   90.00
_cell.angle_gamma   90.00
#
_symmetry.space_group_name_H-M   'P 1'
#
loop_
_entity.id
_entity.type
_entity.pdbx_description
1 polymer ?
#
loop_
_entity_poly.entity_id
_entity_poly.type
_entity_poly.pdbx_seq_one_letter_code
_entity_poly.pdbx_strand_id
1 'polypeptide(L)' 'MLWPKFLIIYGLALNFRAYDFVSQEIRAAEDPEFETFMCYGLALNFRAYDFVSQEIRAAEDPEFETF' A
#
# COMPACT_ATOMS: atom_id res chain seq x y z
N MET A 1 7.64 26.78 3.17
CA MET A 1 6.19 26.66 2.89
C MET A 1 5.72 25.26 3.27
N LEU A 2 4.98 25.10 4.37
CA LEU A 2 4.46 23.80 4.87
C LEU A 2 3.01 23.50 4.45
N TRP A 3 2.31 24.51 3.93
CA TRP A 3 0.89 24.49 3.66
C TRP A 3 0.36 23.28 2.84
N PRO A 4 0.95 22.90 1.68
CA PRO A 4 0.44 21.76 0.92
C PRO A 4 0.69 20.41 1.61
N LYS A 5 1.73 20.30 2.45
CA LYS A 5 2.06 19.04 3.15
C LYS A 5 1.02 18.68 4.20
N PHE A 6 0.48 19.68 4.90
CA PHE A 6 -0.57 19.46 5.90
C PHE A 6 -1.81 18.83 5.28
N LEU A 7 -2.24 19.32 4.11
CA LEU A 7 -3.41 18.77 3.42
C LEU A 7 -3.23 17.28 3.07
N ILE A 8 -2.03 16.90 2.61
CA ILE A 8 -1.70 15.50 2.28
C ILE A 8 -1.67 14.62 3.54
N ILE A 9 -1.13 15.12 4.66
CA ILE A 9 -1.10 14.38 5.94
C ILE A 9 -2.51 14.16 6.48
N TYR A 10 -3.38 15.17 6.44
CA TYR A 10 -4.77 15.02 6.85
C TYR A 10 -5.53 14.03 5.94
N GLY A 11 -5.28 14.06 4.63
CA GLY A 11 -5.81 13.05 3.71
C GLY A 11 -5.36 11.63 4.07
N LEU A 12 -4.07 11.45 4.35
CA LEU A 12 -3.50 10.17 4.77
C LEU A 12 -4.13 9.65 6.07
N ALA A 13 -4.37 10.50 7.07
CA ALA A 13 -5.02 10.13 8.32
C ALA A 13 -6.45 9.61 8.11
N LEU A 14 -7.14 10.09 7.06
CA LEU A 14 -8.47 9.62 6.65
C LEU A 14 -8.42 8.49 5.61
N ASN A 15 -7.24 7.91 5.36
CA ASN A 15 -6.97 6.94 4.28
C ASN A 15 -7.23 7.45 2.85
N PHE A 16 -7.45 8.76 2.66
CA PHE A 16 -7.60 9.38 1.35
C PHE A 16 -6.23 9.52 0.67
N ARG A 17 -5.91 8.55 -0.18
CA ARG A 17 -4.58 8.35 -0.78
C ARG A 17 -4.70 8.24 -2.29
N ALA A 18 -3.80 8.93 -3.00
CA ALA A 18 -3.62 8.77 -4.44
C ALA A 18 -2.69 7.58 -4.70
N TYR A 19 -3.19 6.37 -4.45
CA TYR A 19 -2.38 5.15 -4.52
C TYR A 19 -2.13 4.68 -5.94
N ASP A 20 -3.16 4.74 -6.76
CA ASP A 20 -3.22 4.11 -8.06
C ASP A 20 -3.61 5.13 -9.13
N PHE A 21 -3.28 4.77 -10.37
CA PHE A 21 -3.92 5.37 -11.52
C PHE A 21 -4.86 4.32 -12.10
N VAL A 22 -6.16 4.53 -11.95
CA VAL A 22 -7.19 3.60 -12.44
C VAL A 22 -6.99 3.23 -13.92
N SER A 23 -6.50 4.17 -14.74
CA SER A 23 -6.20 3.89 -16.16
C SER A 23 -5.03 2.92 -16.35
N GLN A 24 -4.02 2.95 -15.48
CA GLN A 24 -2.89 2.02 -15.54
C GLN A 24 -3.30 0.64 -15.03
N GLU A 25 -4.11 0.57 -13.97
CA GLU A 25 -4.68 -0.68 -13.46
C GLU A 25 -5.54 -1.37 -14.53
N ILE A 26 -6.43 -0.63 -15.21
CA ILE A 26 -7.25 -1.17 -16.29
C ILE A 26 -6.36 -1.71 -17.41
N ARG A 27 -5.34 -0.94 -17.83
CA ARG A 27 -4.45 -1.38 -18.91
C ARG A 27 -3.62 -2.60 -18.53
N ALA A 28 -3.09 -2.65 -17.31
CA ALA A 28 -2.33 -3.79 -16.80
C ALA A 28 -3.22 -5.05 -16.63
N ALA A 29 -4.50 -4.88 -16.34
CA ALA A 29 -5.46 -5.98 -16.28
C ALA A 29 -5.82 -6.54 -17.68
N GLU A 30 -5.83 -5.69 -18.71
CA GLU A 30 -6.12 -6.09 -20.09
C GLU A 30 -4.90 -6.68 -20.82
N ASP A 31 -3.71 -6.20 -20.49
CA ASP A 31 -2.47 -6.49 -21.21
C ASP A 31 -1.36 -6.92 -20.24
N PRO A 32 -1.07 -8.23 -20.12
CA PRO A 32 -0.08 -8.74 -19.17
C PRO A 32 1.37 -8.38 -19.51
N GLU A 33 1.65 -7.87 -20.71
CA GLU A 33 2.97 -7.33 -21.09
C GLU A 33 3.09 -5.83 -20.76
N PHE A 34 2.00 -5.18 -20.35
CA PHE A 34 2.01 -3.78 -19.97
C PHE A 34 2.62 -3.61 -18.58
N GLU A 35 3.88 -3.17 -18.56
CA GLU A 35 4.62 -2.90 -17.33
C GLU A 35 5.07 -1.44 -17.26
N THR A 36 4.75 -0.78 -16.15
CA THR A 36 5.28 0.54 -15.80
C THR A 36 5.85 0.54 -14.39
N PHE A 37 6.63 1.56 -14.05
CA PHE A 37 7.09 1.75 -12.67
C PHE A 37 5.96 1.83 -11.64
N MET A 38 4.75 2.25 -12.03
CA MET A 38 3.60 2.28 -11.12
C MET A 38 3.10 0.86 -10.79
N CYS A 39 3.04 -0.03 -11.79
CA CYS A 39 2.66 -1.44 -11.58
C CYS A 39 3.64 -2.11 -10.61
N TYR A 40 4.94 -1.89 -10.81
CA TYR A 40 5.98 -2.39 -9.90
C TYR A 40 5.86 -1.78 -8.48
N GLY A 41 5.62 -0.48 -8.38
CA GLY A 41 5.42 0.19 -7.09
C GLY A 41 4.22 -0.36 -6.32
N LEU A 42 3.10 -0.62 -6.98
CA LEU A 42 1.92 -1.23 -6.37
C LEU A 42 2.19 -2.67 -5.94
N ALA A 43 2.84 -3.49 -6.76
CA ALA A 43 3.21 -4.85 -6.39
C ALA A 43 4.13 -4.89 -5.16
N LEU A 44 5.10 -3.99 -5.07
CA LEU A 44 5.98 -3.88 -3.90
C LEU A 44 5.21 -3.42 -2.65
N ASN A 45 4.31 -2.44 -2.78
CA ASN A 45 3.47 -1.99 -1.67
C ASN A 45 2.58 -3.13 -1.13
N PHE A 46 1.98 -3.93 -2.01
CA PHE A 46 1.19 -5.10 -1.61
C PHE A 46 2.04 -6.13 -0.87
N ARG A 47 3.24 -6.44 -1.38
CA ARG A 47 4.15 -7.38 -0.71
C ARG A 47 4.59 -6.88 0.66
N ALA A 48 4.92 -5.60 0.77
CA ALA A 48 5.26 -4.99 2.04
C ALA A 48 4.08 -5.03 3.03
N TYR A 49 2.86 -4.76 2.56
CA TYR A 49 1.66 -4.85 3.38
C TYR A 49 1.39 -6.28 3.86
N ASP A 50 1.48 -7.29 2.99
CA ASP A 50 1.26 -8.69 3.36
C ASP A 50 2.31 -9.16 4.38
N PHE A 51 3.58 -8.87 4.13
CA PHE A 51 4.67 -9.19 5.05
C PHE A 51 4.45 -8.56 6.43
N VAL A 52 4.21 -7.25 6.50
CA VAL A 52 3.97 -6.56 7.77
C VAL A 52 2.68 -7.05 8.45
N SER A 53 1.64 -7.37 7.67
CA SER A 53 0.39 -7.92 8.22
C SER A 53 0.59 -9.30 8.84
N GLN A 54 1.48 -10.13 8.30
CA GLN A 54 1.83 -11.43 8.88
C GLN A 54 2.58 -11.26 10.20
N GLU A 55 3.55 -10.36 10.25
CA GLU A 55 4.30 -10.03 11.48
C GLU A 55 3.37 -9.47 12.57
N ILE A 56 2.47 -8.56 12.24
CA ILE A 56 1.49 -8.01 13.20
C ILE A 56 0.58 -9.13 13.73
N ARG A 57 0.04 -9.99 12.86
CA ARG A 57 -0.80 -11.12 13.29
C ARG A 57 -0.05 -12.10 14.19
N ALA A 58 1.24 -12.35 13.91
CA ALA A 58 2.08 -13.19 14.75
C ALA A 58 2.37 -12.56 16.11
N ALA A 59 2.51 -11.23 16.17
CA ALA A 59 2.71 -10.49 17.42
C ALA A 59 1.42 -10.35 18.25
N GLU A 60 0.26 -10.37 17.60
CA GLU A 60 -1.06 -10.38 18.24
C GLU A 60 -1.50 -11.80 18.66
N ASP A 61 -0.70 -12.84 18.38
CA ASP A 61 -0.97 -14.20 18.80
C ASP A 61 -0.86 -14.32 20.34
N PRO A 62 -1.95 -14.67 21.05
CA PRO A 62 -1.93 -14.79 22.51
C PRO A 62 -0.98 -15.89 23.03
N GLU A 63 -0.50 -16.82 22.20
CA GLU A 63 0.53 -17.79 22.62
C GLU A 63 1.91 -17.14 22.81
N PHE A 64 2.17 -15.98 22.17
CA PHE A 64 3.46 -15.28 22.24
C PHE A 64 3.73 -14.66 23.63
N GLU A 65 2.70 -14.36 24.42
CA GLU A 65 2.83 -13.82 25.78
C GLU A 65 3.15 -14.89 26.86
N THR A 66 3.20 -16.18 26.50
CA THR A 66 3.31 -17.28 27.47
C THR A 66 4.71 -17.86 27.68
N PHE A 67 5.77 -17.21 27.17
CA PHE A 67 7.18 -17.58 27.39
C PHE A 67 7.96 -16.58 28.26
#